data_AF-Q5ZZH1-F1
#
_entry.id   AF-Q5ZZH1-F1
#
_cell.length_a   1.000
_cell.length_b   1.000
_cell.length_c   1.000
_cell.angle_alpha   90.00
_cell.angle_beta   90.00
_cell.angle_gamma   90.00
#
_symmetry.space_group_name_H-M   'P 1'
#
loop_
_entity.id
_entity.type
_entity.pdbx_description
1 polymer ?
#
loop_
_entity_poly.entity_id
_entity_poly.type
_entity_poly.pdbx_seq_one_letter_code
_entity_poly.pdbx_strand_id
1 'polypeptide(L)'
;MLVFGLPEILIVLAIALLGKEVYGLIEQKIKNILFKEKVSKTRYRLGLVFFAFPLVIGLLEVFVKEITLAYGSYYYWVEIIWTTMFALSFFICGKQFWDKFKSLFIYDSYVVFEKNKK
;
A
#
# COMPACT_ATOMS: atom_id res chain seq x y z
N MET A 1 -20.42 -10.48 13.44
CA MET A 1 -20.13 -9.23 12.73
C MET A 1 -18.88 -8.63 13.35
N LEU A 2 -17.71 -9.17 12.99
CA LEU A 2 -16.44 -8.57 13.38
C LEU A 2 -16.23 -7.36 12.47
N VAL A 3 -16.29 -6.19 13.09
CA VAL A 3 -15.80 -4.88 12.66
C VAL A 3 -15.16 -4.87 11.25
N PHE A 4 -16.00 -4.68 10.23
CA PHE A 4 -15.55 -4.48 8.85
C PHE A 4 -14.80 -3.14 8.74
N GLY A 5 -13.60 -3.14 8.15
CA GLY A 5 -12.86 -1.95 7.74
C GLY A 5 -11.90 -1.35 8.79
N LEU A 6 -12.09 -1.62 10.08
CA LEU A 6 -11.18 -1.13 11.11
C LEU A 6 -9.80 -1.82 11.06
N PRO A 7 -9.69 -3.16 10.87
CA PRO A 7 -8.39 -3.81 10.74
C PRO A 7 -7.59 -3.29 9.55
N GLU A 8 -8.25 -3.10 8.39
CA GLU A 8 -7.61 -2.65 7.16
C GLU A 8 -7.15 -1.20 7.27
N ILE A 9 -7.99 -0.32 7.83
CA ILE A 9 -7.62 1.08 8.09
C ILE A 9 -6.49 1.16 9.13
N LEU A 10 -6.51 0.32 10.17
CA LEU A 10 -5.45 0.26 11.18
C LEU A 10 -4.15 -0.32 10.61
N ILE A 11 -4.20 -1.26 9.67
CA ILE A 11 -3.01 -1.78 8.96
C ILE A 11 -2.44 -0.71 8.04
N VAL A 12 -3.29 0.00 7.28
CA VAL A 12 -2.88 1.12 6.43
C VAL A 12 -2.26 2.24 7.28
N LEU A 13 -2.87 2.58 8.42
CA LEU A 13 -2.34 3.53 9.39
C LEU A 13 -1.06 3.04 10.07
N ALA A 14 -0.97 1.77 10.44
CA ALA A 14 0.24 1.19 11.04
C ALA A 14 1.39 1.21 10.03
N ILE A 15 1.14 0.84 8.77
CA ILE A 15 2.08 0.98 7.66
C ILE A 15 2.49 2.46 7.54
N ALA A 16 1.55 3.40 7.49
CA ALA A 16 1.81 4.84 7.40
C ALA A 16 2.67 5.38 8.56
N LEU A 17 2.38 4.94 9.78
CA LEU A 17 3.04 5.38 11.02
C LEU A 17 4.42 4.73 11.20
N LEU A 18 4.55 3.43 10.92
CA LEU A 18 5.82 2.69 10.99
C LEU A 18 6.81 3.16 9.91
N GLY A 19 6.31 3.74 8.82
CA GLY A 19 7.06 4.05 7.59
C GLY A 19 8.23 5.04 7.69
N LYS A 20 8.58 5.62 8.85
CA LYS A 20 9.86 6.38 9.00
C LYS A 20 10.80 5.78 10.02
N GLU A 21 10.29 5.37 11.18
CA GLU A 21 11.12 4.82 12.27
C GLU A 21 11.52 3.37 12.02
N VAL A 22 10.61 2.54 11.51
CA VAL A 22 10.94 1.18 11.03
C VAL A 22 11.76 1.24 9.75
N TYR A 23 11.54 2.27 8.93
CA TYR A 23 12.25 2.50 7.67
C TYR A 23 13.75 2.68 7.88
N GLY A 24 14.17 3.60 8.76
CA GLY A 24 15.59 3.82 9.06
C GLY A 24 16.27 2.63 9.73
N LEU A 25 15.53 1.88 10.55
CA LEU A 25 16.03 0.68 11.22
C LEU A 25 16.20 -0.51 10.26
N ILE A 26 15.30 -0.67 9.28
CA ILE A 26 15.38 -1.71 8.25
C ILE A 26 16.38 -1.32 7.15
N GLU A 27 16.49 -0.05 6.78
CA GLU A 27 17.44 0.47 5.79
C GLU A 27 18.90 0.20 6.20
N GLN A 28 19.20 0.24 7.50
CA GLN A 28 20.53 -0.14 8.02
C GLN A 28 20.84 -1.65 7.87
N LYS A 29 19.81 -2.52 7.91
CA LYS A 29 19.97 -3.99 7.86
C LYS A 29 19.79 -4.59 6.47
N ILE A 30 18.94 -4.02 5.62
CA ILE A 30 18.61 -4.54 4.28
C ILE A 30 19.13 -3.55 3.22
N LYS A 31 20.44 -3.62 2.95
CA LYS A 31 21.09 -2.78 1.94
C LYS A 31 20.62 -3.12 0.52
N ASN A 32 20.20 -2.08 -0.21
CA ASN A 32 20.22 -1.91 -1.66
C ASN A 32 19.30 -2.72 -2.60
N ILE A 33 18.69 -3.84 -2.18
CA ILE A 33 17.90 -4.68 -3.10
C ILE A 33 16.42 -4.27 -3.16
N LEU A 34 15.76 -4.14 -2.00
CA LEU A 34 14.33 -3.79 -1.96
C LEU A 34 14.08 -2.29 -2.12
N PHE A 35 14.93 -1.44 -1.53
CA PHE A 35 14.65 -0.01 -1.32
C PHE A 35 15.51 0.90 -2.20
N LYS A 36 15.49 0.68 -3.52
CA LYS A 36 16.07 1.67 -4.45
C LYS A 36 15.26 2.97 -4.39
N GLU A 37 15.94 4.11 -4.25
CA GLU A 37 15.28 5.43 -4.21
C GLU A 37 14.48 5.72 -5.47
N LYS A 38 15.05 5.39 -6.64
CA LYS A 38 14.37 5.44 -7.94
C LYS A 38 14.09 4.03 -8.44
N VAL A 39 12.81 3.67 -8.50
CA VAL A 39 12.33 2.47 -9.18
C VAL A 39 12.03 2.76 -10.66
N SER A 40 12.12 1.74 -11.52
CA SER A 40 11.75 1.88 -12.93
C SER A 40 10.24 2.20 -13.07
N LYS A 41 9.85 2.89 -14.16
CA LYS A 41 8.44 3.22 -14.43
C LYS A 41 7.54 1.97 -14.42
N THR A 42 8.04 0.84 -14.91
CA THR A 42 7.32 -0.44 -14.93
C THR A 42 7.06 -0.97 -13.53
N ARG A 43 8.10 -0.99 -12.67
CA ARG A 43 7.97 -1.43 -11.28
C ARG A 43 7.00 -0.52 -10.50
N TYR A 44 7.09 0.79 -10.72
CA TYR A 44 6.17 1.76 -10.11
C TYR A 44 4.71 1.54 -10.52
N ARG A 45 4.43 1.31 -11.80
CA ARG A 45 3.07 1.03 -12.29
C ARG A 45 2.51 -0.27 -11.71
N LEU A 46 3.32 -1.33 -11.64
CA LEU A 46 2.90 -2.60 -11.03
C LEU A 46 2.57 -2.43 -9.54
N GLY A 47 3.42 -1.71 -8.80
CA GLY A 47 3.15 -1.41 -7.40
C GLY A 47 1.87 -0.60 -7.22
N LEU A 48 1.60 0.39 -8.09
CA LEU A 48 0.34 1.13 -8.07
C LEU A 48 -0.88 0.24 -8.31
N VAL A 49 -0.80 -0.73 -9.22
CA VAL A 49 -1.88 -1.71 -9.42
C VAL A 49 -2.08 -2.53 -8.15
N PHE A 50 -1.01 -3.01 -7.53
CA PHE A 50 -1.08 -3.80 -6.29
C PHE A 50 -1.59 -3.00 -5.10
N PHE A 51 -1.42 -1.67 -5.13
CA PHE A 51 -1.96 -0.75 -4.12
C PHE A 51 -3.45 -0.47 -4.35
N ALA A 52 -3.81 -0.07 -5.58
CA ALA A 52 -5.16 0.42 -5.88
C ALA A 52 -6.17 -0.71 -6.02
N PHE A 53 -5.79 -1.85 -6.59
CA PHE A 53 -6.70 -2.96 -6.85
C PHE A 53 -7.35 -3.51 -5.57
N PRO A 54 -6.61 -3.93 -4.53
CA PRO A 54 -7.23 -4.41 -3.28
C PRO A 54 -8.03 -3.32 -2.55
N LEU A 55 -7.64 -2.04 -2.65
CA LEU A 55 -8.43 -0.94 -2.08
C LEU A 55 -9.79 -0.78 -2.77
N VAL A 56 -9.82 -0.82 -4.10
CA VAL A 56 -11.06 -0.68 -4.88
C VAL A 56 -11.96 -1.89 -4.66
N ILE A 57 -11.41 -3.10 -4.70
CA ILE A 57 -12.17 -4.34 -4.48
C ILE A 57 -12.71 -4.38 -3.04
N GLY A 58 -11.87 -4.13 -2.03
CA GLY A 58 -12.32 -4.09 -0.64
C GLY A 58 -13.39 -3.03 -0.38
N LEU A 59 -13.32 -1.88 -1.07
CA LEU A 59 -14.41 -0.89 -1.01
C LEU A 59 -15.69 -1.39 -1.67
N LEU A 60 -15.60 -2.07 -2.82
CA LEU A 60 -16.76 -2.63 -3.51
C LEU A 60 -17.44 -3.74 -2.69
N GLU A 61 -16.68 -4.56 -1.97
CA GLU A 61 -17.21 -5.60 -1.09
C GLU A 61 -18.12 -5.04 0.02
N VAL A 62 -17.82 -3.84 0.52
CA VAL A 62 -18.67 -3.16 1.50
C VAL A 62 -20.05 -2.82 0.93
N PHE A 63 -20.11 -2.45 -0.35
CA PHE A 63 -21.34 -2.03 -1.02
C PHE A 63 -22.09 -3.19 -1.71
N VAL A 64 -21.37 -4.22 -2.15
CA VAL A 64 -21.89 -5.33 -2.95
C VAL A 64 -21.63 -6.64 -2.23
N LYS A 65 -22.59 -7.04 -1.38
CA LYS A 65 -22.47 -8.25 -0.56
C LYS A 65 -22.33 -9.54 -1.38
N GLU A 66 -22.79 -9.53 -2.62
CA GLU A 66 -22.65 -10.63 -3.57
C GLU A 66 -21.19 -10.94 -3.87
N ILE A 67 -20.29 -9.94 -3.84
CA ILE A 67 -18.84 -10.15 -4.04
C ILE A 67 -18.29 -11.00 -2.90
N THR A 68 -18.58 -10.62 -1.65
CA THR A 68 -18.15 -11.37 -0.47
C THR A 68 -18.76 -12.77 -0.43
N LEU A 69 -20.04 -12.92 -0.81
CA LEU A 69 -20.71 -14.22 -0.90
C LEU A 69 -20.10 -15.11 -1.99
N ALA A 70 -19.67 -14.54 -3.12
CA ALA A 70 -19.03 -15.27 -4.21
C ALA A 70 -17.70 -15.93 -3.80
N TYR A 71 -17.02 -15.42 -2.78
CA TYR A 71 -15.81 -16.04 -2.25
C TYR A 71 -16.07 -17.34 -1.49
N GLY A 72 -17.28 -17.50 -0.93
CA GLY A 72 -17.70 -18.73 -0.25
C GLY A 72 -16.70 -19.20 0.81
N SER A 73 -16.25 -20.46 0.70
CA SER A 73 -15.28 -21.07 1.63
C SER A 73 -13.86 -20.50 1.49
N TYR A 74 -13.55 -19.78 0.42
CA TYR A 74 -12.24 -19.21 0.17
C TYR A 74 -12.07 -17.79 0.73
N TYR A 75 -13.11 -17.22 1.36
CA TYR A 75 -13.13 -15.85 1.89
C TYR A 75 -11.82 -15.47 2.60
N TYR A 76 -11.40 -16.26 3.60
CA TYR A 76 -10.19 -15.99 4.37
C TYR A 76 -8.91 -15.97 3.51
N TRP A 77 -8.80 -16.86 2.51
CA TRP A 77 -7.63 -16.89 1.63
C TRP A 77 -7.60 -15.69 0.70
N VAL A 78 -8.75 -15.27 0.18
CA VAL A 78 -8.90 -14.10 -0.68
C VAL A 78 -8.48 -12.82 0.07
N GLU A 79 -8.93 -12.66 1.31
CA GLU A 79 -8.56 -11.52 2.17
C GLU A 79 -7.06 -11.46 2.48
N ILE A 80 -6.44 -12.61 2.75
CA ILE A 80 -4.99 -12.70 2.96
C ILE A 80 -4.25 -12.28 1.68
N ILE A 81 -4.72 -12.70 0.50
CA ILE A 81 -4.13 -12.30 -0.78
C ILE A 81 -4.25 -10.79 -0.99
N TRP A 82 -5.43 -10.20 -0.78
CA TRP A 82 -5.64 -8.75 -0.92
C TRP A 82 -4.75 -7.95 0.02
N THR A 83 -4.71 -8.34 1.29
CA THR A 83 -3.87 -7.71 2.31
C THR A 83 -2.38 -7.83 1.97
N THR A 84 -1.94 -9.00 1.51
CA THR A 84 -0.54 -9.24 1.14
C THR A 84 -0.16 -8.46 -0.11
N MET A 85 -1.02 -8.40 -1.13
CA MET A 85 -0.81 -7.60 -2.33
C MET A 85 -0.68 -6.11 -1.98
N PHE A 86 -1.57 -5.61 -1.12
CA PHE A 86 -1.54 -4.24 -0.64
C PHE A 86 -0.24 -3.94 0.10
N ALA A 87 0.19 -4.80 1.02
CA ALA A 87 1.47 -4.64 1.74
C ALA A 87 2.67 -4.66 0.78
N LEU A 88 2.70 -5.60 -0.18
CA LEU A 88 3.77 -5.71 -1.16
C LEU A 88 3.88 -4.50 -2.08
N SER A 89 2.76 -3.80 -2.35
CA SER A 89 2.74 -2.61 -3.22
C SER A 89 3.73 -1.54 -2.78
N PHE A 90 3.88 -1.33 -1.48
CA PHE A 90 4.78 -0.34 -0.89
C PHE A 90 6.26 -0.70 -1.10
N PHE A 91 6.60 -1.98 -1.00
CA PHE A 91 7.95 -2.47 -1.31
C PHE A 91 8.24 -2.41 -2.80
N ILE A 92 7.25 -2.72 -3.65
CA ILE A 92 7.37 -2.65 -5.10
C ILE A 92 7.56 -1.19 -5.53
N CYS A 93 6.76 -0.25 -5.02
CA CYS A 93 6.85 1.17 -5.37
C CYS A 93 8.11 1.88 -4.84
N GLY A 94 8.70 1.41 -3.74
CA GLY A 94 9.93 1.96 -3.18
C GLY A 94 9.76 3.30 -2.44
N LYS A 95 10.87 3.87 -1.99
CA LYS A 95 10.93 4.98 -1.01
C LYS A 95 10.15 6.23 -1.42
N GLN A 96 10.23 6.65 -2.68
CA GLN A 96 9.49 7.83 -3.16
C GLN A 96 7.97 7.70 -3.08
N PHE A 97 7.42 6.48 -3.12
CA PHE A 97 5.98 6.29 -2.97
C PHE A 97 5.55 6.40 -1.51
N TRP A 98 6.36 5.89 -0.58
CA TRP A 98 6.15 6.08 0.85
C TRP A 98 6.08 7.55 1.24
N ASP A 99 7.00 8.37 0.72
CA ASP A 99 7.01 9.81 1.00
C ASP A 99 5.71 10.49 0.50
N LYS A 100 5.24 10.12 -0.70
CA LYS A 100 3.96 10.62 -1.25
C LYS A 100 2.77 10.15 -0.42
N PHE A 101 2.73 8.88 -0.05
CA PHE A 101 1.64 8.32 0.74
C PHE A 101 1.56 8.98 2.12
N LYS A 102 2.71 9.16 2.78
CA LYS A 102 2.79 9.85 4.08
C LYS A 102 2.34 11.31 3.99
N SER A 103 2.64 11.99 2.89
CA SER A 103 2.22 13.39 2.71
C SER A 103 0.69 13.57 2.75
N LEU A 104 -0.08 12.54 2.38
CA LEU A 104 -1.55 12.59 2.46
C LEU A 104 -2.07 12.75 3.90
N PHE A 105 -1.30 12.32 4.90
CA PHE A 105 -1.70 12.35 6.31
C PHE A 105 -1.09 13.53 7.08
N ILE A 106 -0.17 14.29 6.47
CA ILE A 106 0.43 15.48 7.09
C ILE A 106 -0.21 16.71 6.45
N TYR A 107 -1.02 17.41 7.24
CA TYR A 107 -1.83 18.55 6.79
C TYR A 107 -1.01 19.61 6.03
N ASP A 108 0.15 20.01 6.57
CA ASP A 108 0.99 21.06 5.98
C ASP A 108 1.98 20.56 4.91
N SER A 109 1.88 19.30 4.49
CA SER A 109 2.83 18.73 3.54
C SER A 109 2.31 18.77 2.10
N TYR A 110 3.23 18.91 1.14
CA TYR A 110 2.93 18.87 -0.28
C TYR A 110 4.08 18.24 -1.06
N VAL A 111 3.77 17.65 -2.21
CA VAL A 111 4.74 16.98 -3.08
C VAL A 111 5.22 17.95 -4.17
N VAL A 112 6.53 18.17 -4.26
CA VAL A 112 7.14 18.99 -5.33
C VAL A 112 7.41 18.11 -6.55
N PHE A 113 6.82 18.48 -7.69
CA PHE A 113 7.06 17.79 -8.96
C PHE A 113 8.19 18.49 -9.72
N GLU A 114 9.39 17.89 -9.75
CA GLU A 114 10.44 18.36 -10.66
C GLU A 114 10.05 18.08 -12.11
N LYS A 115 9.92 19.15 -12.90
CA LYS A 115 9.68 19.07 -14.33
C LYS A 115 10.99 18.62 -14.98
N ASN A 116 11.09 17.34 -15.34
CA ASN A 116 12.21 16.85 -16.17
C ASN A 116 12.29 17.75 -17.42
N LYS A 117 13.40 18.49 -17.55
CA LYS A 117 13.78 19.11 -18.83
C LYS A 117 13.92 17.95 -19.81
N LYS A 118 13.01 17.93 -20.79
CA LYS A 118 13.01 16.96 -21.89
C LYS A 118 14.37 16.94 -22.59
#